data_AF-A0A662TDP6-F1
#
_entry.id   AF-A0A662TDP6-F1
#
_cell.length_a   1.000
_cell.length_b   1.000
_cell.length_c   1.000
_cell.angle_alpha   90.00
_cell.angle_beta   90.00
_cell.angle_gamma   90.00
#
_symmetry.space_group_name_H-M   'P 1'
#
loop_
_entity.id
_entity.type
_entity.pdbx_description
1 polymer ?
#
loop_
_entity_poly.entity_id
_entity_poly.type
_entity_poly.pdbx_seq_one_letter_code
_entity_poly.pdbx_strand_id
1 'polypeptide(L)' 'MVLVRVHRVSSIRDPESGRYGKMIELVEEARLRPAARISGMPQEFLMVQSMVQDLRRYLQSMGLMFGSAIKPK' A
#
# COMPACT_ATOMS: atom_id res chain seq x y z
N MET A 1 15.26 -6.71 -5.47
CA MET A 1 14.98 -7.64 -4.35
C MET A 1 13.81 -7.10 -3.55
N VAL A 2 12.70 -7.84 -3.44
CA VAL A 2 11.47 -7.42 -2.75
C VAL A 2 11.47 -8.01 -1.34
N LEU A 3 11.04 -7.23 -0.34
CA LEU A 3 10.87 -7.73 1.03
C LEU A 3 9.46 -8.28 1.16
N VAL A 4 9.34 -9.51 1.65
CA VAL A 4 8.08 -10.21 1.80
C VAL A 4 7.97 -10.80 3.20
N ARG A 5 6.74 -10.90 3.71
CA ARG A 5 6.43 -11.64 4.94
C ARG A 5 5.48 -12.79 4.66
N VAL A 6 5.55 -13.82 5.48
CA VAL A 6 4.60 -14.93 5.44
C VAL A 6 3.26 -14.45 5.97
N HIS A 7 2.21 -14.57 5.16
CA HIS A 7 0.84 -14.31 5.57
C HIS A 7 0.18 -15.56 6.14
N ARG A 8 0.36 -16.69 5.45
CA ARG A 8 -0.29 -17.96 5.82
C ARG A 8 0.55 -19.14 5.36
N VAL A 9 0.52 -20.20 6.17
CA VAL A 9 1.06 -21.52 5.83
C VAL A 9 -0.08 -22.53 5.92
N SER A 10 -0.30 -23.30 4.86
CA SER A 10 -1.31 -24.34 4.83
C SER A 10 -0.76 -25.64 4.26
N SER A 11 -1.26 -26.76 4.76
CA SER A 11 -0.97 -28.08 4.20
C SER A 11 -1.79 -28.26 2.93
N ILE A 12 -1.14 -28.73 1.87
CA ILE A 12 -1.83 -29.11 0.63
C ILE A 12 -1.50 -30.56 0.29
N ARG A 13 -2.42 -31.18 -0.43
CA ARG A 13 -2.17 -32.46 -1.09
C ARG A 13 -2.25 -32.21 -2.58
N ASP A 14 -1.16 -32.49 -3.28
CA ASP A 14 -1.11 -32.38 -4.72
C ASP A 14 -2.14 -33.35 -5.34
N PRO A 15 -3.12 -32.86 -6.12
CA PRO A 15 -4.12 -33.72 -6.74
C PRO A 15 -3.52 -34.65 -7.81
N GLU A 16 -2.39 -34.29 -8.43
CA GLU A 16 -1.79 -35.10 -9.49
C GLU A 16 -0.85 -36.18 -8.94
N SER A 17 0.09 -35.81 -8.06
CA SER A 17 1.04 -36.76 -7.48
C SER A 17 0.60 -37.39 -6.16
N GLY A 18 -0.47 -36.89 -5.54
CA GLY A 18 -0.94 -37.31 -4.21
C GLY A 18 -0.03 -36.92 -3.06
N ARG A 19 1.09 -36.21 -3.33
CA ARG A 19 2.12 -35.86 -2.36
C ARG A 19 1.67 -34.74 -1.44
N TYR A 20 2.12 -34.81 -0.19
CA TYR A 20 1.89 -33.75 0.78
C TYR A 20 2.92 -32.62 0.60
N GLY A 21 2.42 -31.40 0.62
CA GLY A 21 3.22 -30.19 0.53
C GLY A 21 2.73 -29.09 1.47
N LYS A 22 3.44 -27.96 1.43
CA LYS A 22 3.03 -26.73 2.09
C LYS A 22 2.82 -25.65 1.05
N MET A 23 1.72 -24.92 1.16
CA MET A 23 1.50 -23.67 0.46
C MET A 23 1.85 -22.53 1.40
N ILE A 24 2.76 -21.66 0.96
CA ILE A 24 3.20 -20.48 1.71
C ILE A 24 2.71 -19.26 0.94
N GLU A 25 1.75 -18.55 1.52
CA GLU A 25 1.23 -17.30 0.97
C GLU A 25 2.10 -16.15 1.50
N LEU A 26 2.70 -15.40 0.56
CA LEU A 26 3.58 -14.29 0.85
C LEU A 26 2.87 -12.98 0.53
N VAL A 27 3.12 -11.96 1.34
CA VAL A 27 2.67 -10.58 1.08
C VAL A 27 3.86 -9.66 1.06
N GLU A 28 3.89 -8.75 0.09
CA GLU A 28 4.93 -7.74 0.00
C GLU A 28 4.87 -6.81 1.21
N GLU A 29 6.04 -6.54 1.78
CA GLU A 29 6.14 -5.51 2.79
C GLU A 29 6.18 -4.16 2.10
N ALA A 30 5.10 -3.38 2.28
CA ALA A 30 5.08 -1.99 1.92
C ALA A 30 6.13 -1.27 2.77
N ARG A 31 7.33 -1.09 2.21
CA ARG A 31 8.29 -0.11 2.69
C ARG A 31 7.70 1.27 2.42
N LEU A 32 6.75 1.68 3.25
CA LEU A 32 6.42 3.08 3.44
C LEU A 32 7.72 3.71 3.88
N ARG A 33 8.50 4.24 2.93
CA ARG A 33 9.60 5.14 3.27
C ARG A 33 8.96 6.16 4.20
N PRO A 34 9.43 6.31 5.46
CA PRO A 34 9.00 7.46 6.23
C PRO A 34 9.34 8.64 5.33
N ALA A 35 8.31 9.39 4.90
CA ALA A 35 8.49 10.59 4.11
C ALA A 35 9.62 11.34 4.79
N ALA A 36 10.73 11.54 4.06
CA ALA A 36 11.96 12.08 4.62
C ALA A 36 11.55 13.20 5.57
N ARG A 37 11.80 13.03 6.87
CA ARG A 37 11.46 14.05 7.85
C ARG A 37 12.30 15.25 7.44
N ILE A 38 11.69 16.17 6.71
CA ILE A 38 12.25 17.46 6.37
C ILE A 38 12.43 18.11 7.74
N SER A 39 13.66 18.08 8.25
CA SER A 39 14.06 18.72 9.49
C SER A 39 13.68 20.20 9.36
N GLY A 40 12.63 20.61 10.07
CA GLY A 40 12.12 21.98 10.05
C GLY A 40 10.62 22.15 9.83
N MET A 41 9.84 21.10 9.54
CA MET A 41 8.38 21.26 9.43
C MET A 41 7.67 21.21 10.79
N PRO A 42 6.84 22.21 11.14
CA PRO A 42 5.99 22.17 12.33
C PRO A 42 5.13 20.90 12.32
N GLN A 43 4.95 20.25 13.48
CA GLN A 43 4.12 19.04 13.60
C GLN A 43 2.70 19.26 13.06
N GLU A 44 2.18 20.48 13.18
CA GLU A 44 0.90 20.91 12.60
C GLU A 44 0.86 20.70 11.08
N PHE A 45 1.97 20.92 10.38
CA PHE A 45 2.03 20.77 8.93
C PHE A 45 1.91 19.30 8.50
N LEU A 46 2.52 18.38 9.26
CA LEU A 46 2.39 16.94 9.00
C LEU A 46 0.95 16.46 9.23
N MET A 47 0.28 16.98 10.27
CA MET A 47 -1.13 16.72 10.54
C MET A 47 -2.04 17.23 9.42
N VAL A 48 -1.83 18.47 8.98
CA VAL A 48 -2.60 19.05 7.87
C VAL A 48 -2.37 18.26 6.58
N GLN A 49 -1.13 17.86 6.31
CA GLN A 49 -0.82 17.05 5.13
C GLN A 49 -1.52 15.69 5.17
N SER A 50 -1.54 14.99 6.31
CA SER A 50 -2.28 13.72 6.44
C SER A 50 -3.78 13.92 6.27
N MET A 51 -4.36 14.96 6.87
CA MET A 51 -5.78 15.29 6.70
C MET A 51 -6.15 15.56 5.25
N VAL A 52 -5.33 16.32 4.51
CA VAL A 52 -5.55 16.61 3.08
C VAL A 52 -5.45 15.35 2.23
N GLN A 53 -4.50 14.46 2.54
CA GLN A 53 -4.38 13.17 1.84
C GLN A 53 -5.58 12.27 2.09
N ASP A 54 -6.08 12.20 3.33
CA ASP A 54 -7.25 11.40 3.68
C ASP A 54 -8.52 11.94 3.03
N LEU A 55 -8.72 13.27 3.02
CA LEU A 55 -9.82 13.91 2.32
C LEU A 55 -9.78 13.62 0.82
N ARG A 56 -8.59 13.70 0.20
CA ARG A 56 -8.41 13.38 -1.22
C ARG A 56 -8.75 11.93 -1.52
N ARG A 57 -8.33 10.98 -0.67
CA ARG A 57 -8.67 9.56 -0.82
C ARG A 57 -10.16 9.32 -0.68
N TYR A 58 -10.81 9.98 0.27
CA TYR A 58 -12.26 9.92 0.46
C TYR A 58 -13.00 10.43 -0.79
N LEU A 59 -12.63 11.60 -1.31
CA LEU A 59 -13.23 12.15 -2.54
C LEU A 59 -12.99 11.27 -3.78
N GLN A 60 -11.80 10.68 -3.92
CA GLN A 60 -11.51 9.72 -4.98
C GLN A 60 -12.36 8.45 -4.86
N SER A 61 -12.57 7.96 -3.64
CA SER A 61 -13.44 6.80 -3.39
C SER A 61 -14.91 7.05 -3.72
N MET A 62 -15.35 8.32 -3.66
CA MET A 62 -16.68 8.75 -4.09
C MET A 62 -16.81 8.94 -5.61
N GLY A 63 -15.78 8.62 -6.40
CA GLY A 63 -15.81 8.74 -7.87
C GLY A 63 -15.62 10.15 -8.41
N LEU A 64 -15.26 11.13 -7.55
CA LEU A 64 -14.92 12.49 -7.98
C LEU A 64 -13.48 12.53 -8.50
N MET A 65 -13.28 12.11 -9.75
CA MET A 65 -12.02 12.33 -10.46
C MET A 65 -11.89 13.81 -10.85
N PHE A 66 -11.35 14.65 -9.97
CA PHE A 66 -10.78 15.94 -10.37
C PHE A 66 -9.50 15.68 -11.15
N GLY A 67 -9.64 15.38 -12.44
CA GLY A 67 -8.53 14.89 -13.26
C GLY A 67 -8.83 14.84 -14.75
N SER A 68 -9.46 15.87 -15.31
CA SER A 68 -9.28 16.20 -16.73
C SER A 68 -9.31 17.71 -16.89
N ALA A 69 -8.37 18.21 -17.69
CA ALA A 69 -8.20 19.59 -18.13
C ALA A 69 -7.58 20.56 -17.11
N ILE A 70 -6.25 20.48 -16.91
CA ILE A 70 -5.36 21.63 -17.22
C ILE A 70 -4.03 21.07 -17.73
N LYS A 71 -3.85 21.10 -19.06
CA LYS A 71 -2.55 20.88 -19.71
C LYS A 71 -2.04 22.29 -20.08
N PRO A 72 -0.93 22.79 -19.52
CA PRO A 72 -0.41 24.08 -19.94
C PRO A 72 0.27 23.94 -21.32
N LYS A 73 0.09 24.96 -22.16
CA LYS A 73 0.77 25.16 -23.43
C LYS A 73 1.81 26.26 -23.25
#